data_AF-A0AAE3YF01-F1
#
_entry.id   AF-A0AAE3YF01-F1
#
_cell.length_a   1.000
_cell.length_b   1.000
_cell.length_c   1.000
_cell.angle_alpha   90.00
_cell.angle_beta   90.00
_cell.angle_gamma   90.00
#
_symmetry.space_group_name_H-M   'P 1'
#
loop_
_entity.id
_entity.type
_entity.pdbx_description
1 polymer ?
#
loop_
_entity_poly.entity_id
_entity_poly.type
_entity_poly.pdbx_seq_one_letter_code
_entity_poly.pdbx_strand_id
1 'polypeptide(L)'
;MNKLFISTLLVLGLSMNVCAQKRPPLPPHPSKTELVDAKMRELDKRYNTEKKLILNHPLATKQMKRDQLKALNKRYQSEKRLLRSLK
;
A
#
# COMPACT_ATOMS: atom_id res chain seq x y z
N MET A 1 -60.80 18.67 -12.36
CA MET A 1 -60.01 17.42 -12.28
C MET A 1 -58.54 17.72 -12.58
N ASN A 2 -57.91 18.61 -11.80
CA ASN A 2 -56.61 19.20 -12.18
C ASN A 2 -55.47 18.77 -11.22
N LYS A 3 -55.80 18.01 -10.17
CA LYS A 3 -54.85 17.55 -9.14
C LYS A 3 -54.00 16.36 -9.60
N LEU A 4 -54.48 15.61 -10.60
CA LEU A 4 -53.77 14.43 -11.12
C LEU A 4 -52.55 14.83 -11.96
N PHE A 5 -52.65 15.91 -12.74
CA PHE A 5 -51.54 16.41 -13.57
C PHE A 5 -50.30 16.82 -12.76
N ILE A 6 -50.51 17.46 -11.60
CA ILE A 6 -49.41 17.92 -10.74
C ILE A 6 -48.71 16.71 -10.11
N SER A 7 -49.46 15.68 -9.70
CA SER A 7 -48.90 14.46 -9.13
C SER A 7 -48.07 13.69 -10.15
N THR A 8 -48.49 13.64 -11.42
CA THR A 8 -47.75 12.93 -12.46
C THR A 8 -46.45 13.66 -12.84
N LEU A 9 -46.46 15.00 -12.90
CA LEU A 9 -45.25 15.80 -13.14
C LEU A 9 -44.25 15.72 -11.97
N LEU A 10 -44.74 15.67 -10.73
CA LEU A 10 -43.89 15.53 -9.55
C LEU A 10 -43.19 14.15 -9.52
N VAL A 11 -43.93 13.08 -9.82
CA VAL A 11 -43.39 11.71 -9.85
C VAL A 11 -42.43 11.50 -11.04
N LEU A 12 -42.72 12.08 -12.22
CA LEU A 12 -41.78 12.05 -13.35
C LEU A 12 -40.54 12.92 -13.12
N GLY A 13 -40.66 14.06 -12.44
CA GLY A 13 -39.51 14.93 -12.11
C GLY A 13 -38.57 14.33 -11.07
N LEU A 14 -39.10 13.50 -10.15
CA LEU A 14 -38.32 12.81 -9.12
C LEU A 14 -37.62 11.54 -9.63
N SER A 15 -38.12 10.88 -10.69
CA SER A 15 -37.55 9.62 -11.19
C SER A 15 -36.26 9.78 -12.01
N MET A 16 -35.97 10.98 -12.54
CA MET A 16 -34.79 11.19 -13.39
C MET A 16 -33.48 11.51 -12.64
N ASN A 17 -33.50 11.68 -11.32
CA ASN A 17 -32.32 12.12 -10.56
C ASN A 17 -31.40 10.99 -10.04
N VAL A 18 -31.74 9.71 -10.24
CA VAL A 18 -30.95 8.58 -9.68
C VAL A 18 -29.81 8.14 -10.62
N CYS A 19 -29.90 8.38 -11.92
CA CYS A 19 -28.86 7.94 -12.88
C CYS A 19 -27.69 8.93 -13.04
N ALA A 20 -27.75 10.11 -12.43
CA ALA A 20 -26.73 11.15 -12.54
C ALA A 20 -25.94 11.37 -11.23
N GLN A 21 -26.04 10.46 -10.25
CA GLN A 21 -25.16 10.50 -9.09
C GLN A 21 -23.75 10.10 -9.53
N LYS A 22 -22.98 11.11 -9.95
CA LYS A 22 -21.55 11.04 -10.26
C LYS A 22 -20.88 10.43 -9.03
N ARG A 23 -20.59 9.12 -9.06
CA ARG A 23 -19.81 8.48 -8.01
C ARG A 23 -18.54 9.32 -7.84
N PRO A 24 -18.13 9.67 -6.61
CA PRO A 24 -16.84 10.32 -6.42
C PRO A 24 -15.81 9.46 -7.15
N PRO A 25 -14.87 10.06 -7.90
CA PRO A 25 -13.84 9.30 -8.59
C PRO A 25 -13.19 8.37 -7.56
N LEU A 26 -13.03 7.09 -7.92
CA LEU A 26 -12.35 6.11 -7.07
C LEU A 26 -11.05 6.76 -6.58
N PRO A 27 -10.74 6.69 -5.26
CA PRO A 27 -9.52 7.29 -4.74
C PRO A 27 -8.34 6.75 -5.53
N PRO A 28 -7.32 7.58 -5.84
CA PRO A 28 -6.18 7.14 -6.63
C PRO A 28 -5.49 6.00 -5.89
N HIS A 29 -5.72 4.78 -6.35
CA HIS A 29 -5.05 3.61 -5.84
C HIS A 29 -3.59 3.67 -6.30
N PRO A 30 -2.61 3.37 -5.42
CA PRO A 30 -1.21 3.41 -5.80
C PRO A 30 -0.98 2.42 -6.94
N SER A 31 -0.20 2.85 -7.93
CA SER A 31 0.18 1.97 -9.03
C SER A 31 1.01 0.78 -8.51
N LYS A 32 1.03 -0.33 -9.25
CA LYS A 32 1.82 -1.53 -8.87
C LYS A 32 3.29 -1.16 -8.62
N THR A 33 3.83 -0.26 -9.43
CA THR A 33 5.19 0.26 -9.31
C THR A 33 5.38 1.10 -8.04
N GLU A 34 4.45 2.00 -7.71
CA GLU A 34 4.48 2.75 -6.44
C GLU A 34 4.42 1.85 -5.21
N LEU A 35 3.63 0.77 -5.27
CA LEU A 35 3.57 -0.22 -4.19
C LEU A 35 4.89 -0.96 -4.01
N VAL A 36 5.52 -1.40 -5.11
CA VAL A 36 6.84 -2.04 -5.08
C VAL A 36 7.89 -1.08 -4.55
N ASP A 37 7.89 0.18 -5.00
CA ASP A 37 8.85 1.19 -4.55
C ASP A 37 8.65 1.56 -3.07
N ALA A 38 7.39 1.61 -2.59
CA ALA A 38 7.09 1.77 -1.17
C ALA A 38 7.62 0.59 -0.34
N LYS A 39 7.43 -0.65 -0.82
CA LYS A 39 7.94 -1.86 -0.15
C LYS A 39 9.46 -1.94 -0.16
N MET A 40 10.09 -1.53 -1.24
CA MET A 40 11.55 -1.42 -1.33
C MET A 40 12.11 -0.45 -0.28
N ARG A 41 11.50 0.73 -0.12
CA ARG A 41 11.90 1.69 0.92
C ARG A 41 11.69 1.14 2.33
N GLU A 42 10.59 0.41 2.56
CA GLU A 42 10.32 -0.23 3.83
C GLU A 42 11.36 -1.32 4.14
N LEU A 43 11.72 -2.14 3.15
CA LEU A 43 12.75 -3.17 3.25
C LEU A 43 14.11 -2.58 3.62
N ASP A 44 14.52 -1.50 2.96
CA ASP A 44 15.79 -0.81 3.25
C ASP A 44 15.82 -0.25 4.68
N LYS A 45 14.68 0.30 5.16
CA LYS A 45 14.57 0.78 6.55
C LYS A 45 14.76 -0.37 7.55
N ARG A 46 14.03 -1.48 7.35
CA ARG A 46 14.11 -2.67 8.22
C ARG A 46 15.53 -3.25 8.27
N TYR A 47 16.17 -3.37 7.11
CA TYR A 47 17.57 -3.81 7.03
C TYR A 47 18.50 -2.92 7.85
N ASN A 48 18.38 -1.61 7.72
CA ASN A 48 19.24 -0.66 8.44
C ASN A 48 18.98 -0.68 9.95
N THR A 49 17.73 -0.83 10.38
CA THR A 49 17.39 -0.96 11.81
C THR A 49 17.98 -2.24 12.39
N GLU A 50 17.78 -3.38 11.73
CA GLU A 50 18.31 -4.67 12.20
C GLU A 50 19.84 -4.69 12.22
N LYS A 51 20.48 -4.14 11.19
CA LYS A 51 21.94 -4.00 11.13
C LYS A 51 22.47 -3.20 12.32
N LYS A 52 21.83 -2.09 12.68
CA LYS A 52 22.21 -1.28 13.85
C LYS A 52 22.03 -2.06 15.14
N LEU A 53 20.94 -2.81 15.30
CA LEU A 53 20.68 -3.64 16.48
C LEU A 53 21.74 -4.72 16.66
N ILE A 54 22.13 -5.42 15.57
CA ILE A 54 23.18 -6.44 15.60
C ILE A 54 24.52 -5.83 16.01
N LEU A 55 24.88 -4.68 15.44
CA LEU A 55 26.15 -4.01 15.75
C LEU A 55 26.21 -3.52 17.19
N ASN A 56 25.12 -2.92 17.67
CA ASN A 56 25.01 -2.36 19.02
C ASN A 56 24.71 -3.41 20.09
N HIS A 57 24.60 -4.69 19.74
CA HIS A 57 24.27 -5.74 20.70
C HIS A 57 25.35 -5.85 21.80
N PRO A 58 25.01 -5.65 23.09
CA PRO A 58 26.00 -5.50 24.16
C PRO A 58 26.68 -6.81 24.53
N LEU A 59 25.96 -7.94 24.44
CA LEU A 59 26.44 -9.25 24.92
C LEU A 59 26.87 -10.21 23.79
N ALA A 60 26.85 -9.75 22.53
CA ALA A 60 27.13 -10.64 21.39
C ALA A 60 28.63 -10.62 21.05
N THR A 61 29.20 -11.80 20.85
CA THR A 61 30.59 -11.92 20.38
C THR A 61 30.73 -11.38 18.95
N LYS A 62 31.97 -11.03 18.56
CA LYS A 62 32.26 -10.54 17.20
C LYS A 62 31.85 -11.57 16.12
N GLN A 63 32.02 -12.86 16.40
CA GLN A 63 31.64 -13.93 15.48
C GLN A 63 30.12 -14.01 15.32
N MET A 64 29.37 -14.00 16.42
CA MET A 64 27.90 -13.99 16.38
C MET A 64 27.35 -12.79 15.59
N LYS A 65 27.91 -11.59 15.80
CA LYS A 65 27.50 -10.40 15.03
C LYS A 65 27.77 -10.57 13.54
N ARG A 66 28.91 -11.13 13.16
CA ARG A 66 29.25 -11.41 11.75
C ARG A 66 28.28 -12.41 11.12
N ASP A 67 27.96 -13.47 11.83
CA ASP A 67 27.03 -14.50 11.35
C ASP A 67 25.61 -13.95 11.20
N GLN A 68 25.14 -13.17 12.17
CA GLN A 68 23.87 -12.45 12.10
C GLN A 68 23.84 -11.45 10.93
N LEU A 69 24.91 -10.68 10.71
CA LEU A 69 25.01 -9.76 9.57
C LEU A 69 24.99 -10.52 8.22
N LYS A 70 25.65 -11.68 8.15
CA LYS A 70 25.65 -12.52 6.95
C LYS A 70 24.26 -13.07 6.67
N ALA A 71 23.55 -13.53 7.68
CA ALA A 71 22.16 -14.00 7.57
C ALA A 71 21.23 -12.86 7.14
N LEU A 72 21.35 -11.68 7.77
CA LEU A 72 20.58 -10.48 7.42
C LEU A 72 20.82 -10.06 5.97
N ASN A 73 22.08 -10.01 5.52
CA ASN A 73 22.42 -9.66 4.14
C ASN A 73 21.82 -10.64 3.13
N LYS A 74 21.86 -11.96 3.42
CA LYS A 74 21.26 -12.96 2.54
C LYS A 74 19.75 -12.75 2.38
N ARG A 75 19.03 -12.56 3.49
CA ARG A 75 17.57 -12.31 3.50
C ARG A 75 17.22 -11.02 2.74
N TYR A 76 17.95 -9.95 3.02
CA TYR A 76 17.77 -8.68 2.32
C TYR A 76 17.97 -8.82 0.80
N GLN A 77 19.02 -9.53 0.38
CA GLN A 77 19.27 -9.75 -1.05
C GLN A 77 18.19 -10.60 -1.71
N SER A 78 17.69 -11.64 -1.04
CA SER A 78 16.59 -12.45 -1.59
C SER A 78 15.32 -11.63 -1.73
N GLU A 79 14.91 -10.88 -0.69
CA GLU A 79 13.71 -10.06 -0.71
C GLU A 79 13.80 -8.94 -1.76
N LYS A 80 14.98 -8.31 -1.87
CA LYS A 80 15.24 -7.29 -2.89
C LYS A 80 15.15 -7.82 -4.31
N ARG A 81 15.63 -9.04 -4.56
CA ARG A 81 15.51 -9.70 -5.88
C ARG A 81 14.05 -10.01 -6.20
N LEU A 82 13.28 -10.51 -5.24
CA LEU A 82 11.86 -10.79 -5.39
C LEU A 82 11.06 -9.51 -5.69
N LEU A 83 11.31 -8.42 -4.97
CA LEU A 83 10.65 -7.13 -5.24
C LEU A 83 11.02 -6.57 -6.61
N ARG A 84 12.26 -6.76 -7.06
CA ARG A 84 12.69 -6.34 -8.40
C ARG A 84 12.06 -7.17 -9.51
N SER A 85 11.80 -8.46 -9.30
CA SER A 85 11.07 -9.28 -10.29
C SER A 85 9.59 -8.95 -10.38
N LEU A 86 9.03 -8.24 -9.40
CA LEU A 86 7.63 -7.80 -9.37
C LEU A 86 7.43 -6.39 -9.95
N LYS A 87 8.53 -5.67 -10.21
CA LYS A 87 8.52 -4.34 -10.82
C LYS A 87 8.38 -4.47 -12.33
#